data_AF-A0A9D7SCR4-F1
#
_entry.id   AF-A0A9D7SCR4-F1
#
_cell.length_a   1.000
_cell.length_b   1.000
_cell.length_c   1.000
_cell.angle_alpha   90.00
_cell.angle_beta   90.00
_cell.angle_gamma   90.00
#
_symmetry.space_group_name_H-M   'P 1'
#
loop_
_entity.id
_entity.type
_entity.pdbx_description
1 polymer ?
#
loop_
_entity_poly.entity_id
_entity_poly.type
_entity_poly.pdbx_seq_one_letter_code
_entity_poly.pdbx_strand_id
1 'polypeptide(L)'
;MICQIANTDRQVSFFLEGQELDWKPWQNELNVQYQNLKEGKYNLNVLLKDISGDHRGRLIKSIVIVVNYPFYKERNFGFYLALCILFVGLLFSLLWYNNLLRFKTIEMERSSWENKYLKNQMLQSQLNPHFIFNVLTSIQNLISKEDTINANKHIFNLSRLMRRFLDSSIKSNITSNMGEDHLILLSNEIELIKMYVEFEQLQYKDKFDYKGYFEDSIDVEDIKFRR
;
A
#
# COMPACT_ATOMS: atom_id res chain seq x y z
N MET A 1 51.87 30.12 -27.75
CA MET A 1 53.33 29.97 -27.80
C MET A 1 53.62 28.94 -28.87
N ILE A 2 53.96 29.41 -30.06
CA ILE A 2 54.05 28.60 -31.28
C ILE A 2 55.48 28.07 -31.33
N CYS A 3 55.65 26.80 -30.95
CA CYS A 3 56.91 26.09 -31.15
C CYS A 3 56.83 25.42 -32.53
N GLN A 4 57.26 26.15 -33.56
CA GLN A 4 57.49 25.59 -34.90
C GLN A 4 58.62 24.56 -34.77
N ILE A 5 58.26 23.28 -34.79
CA ILE A 5 59.24 22.22 -34.93
C ILE A 5 59.77 22.28 -36.36
N ALA A 6 61.09 22.39 -36.41
CA ALA A 6 61.95 22.42 -37.57
C ALA A 6 61.47 21.54 -38.72
N ASN A 7 61.63 22.10 -39.93
CA ASN A 7 61.62 21.44 -41.22
C ASN A 7 62.09 19.98 -41.13
N THR A 8 61.17 19.04 -41.06
CA THR A 8 61.52 17.63 -41.17
C THR A 8 61.70 17.36 -42.65
N ASP A 9 62.93 17.06 -43.08
CA ASP A 9 63.26 16.62 -44.46
C ASP A 9 62.67 15.23 -44.77
N ARG A 10 61.45 14.95 -44.31
CA ARG A 10 60.80 13.65 -44.35
C ARG A 10 59.39 13.79 -44.85
N GLN A 11 59.05 12.94 -45.82
CA GLN A 11 57.69 12.80 -46.33
C GLN A 11 57.11 11.47 -45.89
N VAL A 12 55.82 11.49 -45.59
CA VAL A 12 55.06 10.33 -45.11
C VAL A 12 54.03 9.94 -46.16
N SER A 13 53.82 8.65 -46.35
CA SER A 13 52.67 8.13 -47.07
C SER A 13 51.97 7.09 -46.22
N PHE A 14 50.64 7.18 -46.21
CA PHE A 14 49.75 6.28 -45.47
C PHE A 14 49.00 5.41 -46.47
N PHE A 15 48.82 4.15 -46.12
CA PHE A 15 47.98 3.22 -46.87
C PHE A 15 47.13 2.41 -45.89
N LEU A 16 45.82 2.54 -46.01
CA LEU A 16 44.87 1.77 -45.23
C LEU A 16 44.32 0.61 -46.06
N GLU A 17 44.92 -0.55 -45.86
CA GLU A 17 44.52 -1.79 -46.52
C GLU A 17 43.10 -2.16 -46.06
N GLY A 18 42.17 -2.31 -47.01
CA GLY A 18 40.76 -2.61 -46.78
C GLY A 18 39.80 -1.44 -47.04
N GLN A 19 40.30 -0.20 -47.17
CA GLN A 19 39.51 0.95 -47.61
C GLN A 19 40.04 1.60 -48.89
N GLU A 20 41.36 1.63 -49.05
CA GLU A 20 42.03 2.33 -50.16
C GLU A 20 42.68 1.34 -51.12
N LEU A 21 42.71 1.68 -52.42
CA LEU A 21 43.29 0.84 -53.48
C LEU A 21 44.79 1.12 -53.69
N ASP A 22 45.29 2.28 -53.25
CA ASP A 22 46.67 2.67 -53.40
C ASP A 22 47.10 3.65 -52.29
N TRP A 23 48.41 3.89 -52.18
CA TRP A 23 49.04 4.79 -51.23
C TRP A 23 48.58 6.24 -51.43
N LYS A 24 48.34 6.95 -50.33
CA LYS A 24 48.11 8.40 -50.40
C LYS A 24 49.35 9.13 -50.91
N PRO A 25 49.16 10.26 -51.61
CA PRO A 25 50.28 11.09 -52.03
C PRO A 25 51.13 11.49 -50.83
N TRP A 26 52.43 11.64 -51.06
CA TRP A 26 53.41 12.02 -50.04
C TRP A 26 53.04 13.35 -49.38
N GLN A 27 53.00 13.37 -48.06
CA GLN A 27 52.64 14.53 -47.25
C GLN A 27 53.76 14.87 -46.27
N ASN A 28 53.89 16.16 -45.92
CA ASN A 28 54.82 16.63 -44.90
C ASN A 28 54.21 16.57 -43.49
N GLU A 29 52.90 16.36 -43.38
CA GLU A 29 52.19 16.21 -42.11
C GLU A 29 52.20 14.76 -41.64
N LEU A 30 52.49 14.55 -40.35
CA LEU A 30 52.60 13.23 -39.71
C LEU A 30 51.25 12.70 -39.19
N ASN A 31 50.11 13.24 -39.64
CA ASN A 31 48.78 12.84 -39.21
C ASN A 31 47.93 12.38 -40.41
N VAL A 32 46.99 11.47 -40.15
CA VAL A 32 45.98 11.06 -41.12
C VAL A 32 44.67 10.83 -40.38
N GLN A 33 43.57 11.32 -40.95
CA GLN A 33 42.24 11.16 -40.39
C GLN A 33 41.40 10.25 -41.28
N TYR A 34 40.84 9.20 -40.69
CA TYR A 34 39.87 8.33 -41.32
C TYR A 34 38.53 8.51 -40.60
N GLN A 35 37.47 8.75 -41.36
CA GLN A 35 36.11 8.88 -40.84
C GLN A 35 35.25 7.76 -41.43
N ASN A 36 34.23 7.33 -40.69
CA ASN A 36 33.24 6.33 -41.12
C ASN A 36 33.84 5.00 -41.61
N LEU A 37 34.85 4.49 -40.90
CA LEU A 37 35.35 3.14 -41.13
C LEU A 37 34.22 2.12 -40.91
N LYS A 38 33.96 1.29 -41.93
CA LYS A 38 32.99 0.20 -41.82
C LYS A 38 33.52 -0.89 -40.90
N GLU A 39 32.64 -1.75 -40.42
CA GLU A 39 33.02 -2.87 -39.55
C GLU A 39 33.97 -3.83 -40.28
N GLY A 40 35.12 -4.13 -39.69
CA GLY A 40 36.18 -4.87 -40.38
C GLY A 40 37.55 -4.77 -39.72
N LYS A 41 38.51 -5.51 -40.27
CA LYS A 41 39.93 -5.44 -39.89
C LYS A 41 40.68 -4.66 -40.96
N TYR A 42 41.40 -3.63 -40.55
CA TYR A 42 42.20 -2.79 -41.44
C TYR A 42 43.67 -2.83 -41.01
N ASN A 43 44.57 -2.84 -41.98
CA ASN A 43 46.00 -2.68 -41.72
C ASN A 43 46.42 -1.28 -42.17
N LEU A 44 46.83 -0.44 -41.23
CA LEU A 44 47.39 0.87 -41.53
C LEU A 44 48.90 0.73 -41.69
N ASN A 45 49.38 0.88 -42.92
CA ASN A 45 50.78 0.86 -43.28
C ASN A 45 51.31 2.29 -43.43
N VAL A 46 52.51 2.54 -42.92
CA VAL A 46 53.16 3.86 -42.96
C VAL A 46 54.55 3.75 -43.59
N LEU A 47 54.77 4.53 -44.65
CA LEU A 47 56.06 4.74 -45.30
C LEU A 47 56.63 6.11 -44.91
N LEU A 48 57.93 6.17 -44.60
CA LEU A 48 58.68 7.43 -44.58
C LEU A 48 59.76 7.41 -45.65
N LYS A 49 59.97 8.54 -46.30
CA LYS A 49 61.16 8.79 -47.13
C LYS A 49 61.85 10.07 -46.70
N ASP A 50 63.16 10.10 -46.86
CA ASP A 50 63.98 11.30 -46.70
C ASP A 50 64.00 12.06 -48.04
N ILE A 51 63.94 13.39 -48.01
CA ILE A 51 63.91 14.24 -49.21
C ILE A 51 65.21 14.10 -50.03
N SER A 52 66.31 13.65 -49.42
CA SER A 52 67.65 13.75 -50.01
C SER A 52 68.23 12.47 -50.66
N GLY A 53 67.53 11.33 -50.75
CA GLY A 53 68.23 10.17 -51.33
C GLY A 53 67.53 8.83 -51.55
N ASP A 54 66.22 8.69 -51.31
CA ASP A 54 65.54 7.44 -51.65
C ASP A 54 64.08 7.68 -52.04
N HIS A 55 63.74 7.47 -53.32
CA HIS A 55 62.38 7.60 -53.80
C HIS A 55 61.48 6.43 -53.39
N ARG A 56 62.04 5.32 -52.88
CA ARG A 56 61.28 4.08 -52.64
C ARG A 56 60.62 4.03 -51.26
N GLY A 57 61.03 4.89 -50.32
CA GLY A 57 60.47 4.96 -48.98
C GLY A 57 60.70 3.68 -48.16
N ARG A 58 60.82 3.84 -46.84
CA ARG A 58 61.00 2.74 -45.90
C ARG A 58 59.72 2.48 -45.14
N LEU A 59 59.25 1.22 -45.15
CA LEU A 59 58.14 0.77 -44.32
C LEU A 59 58.58 0.70 -42.87
N ILE A 60 57.86 1.40 -42.00
CA ILE A 60 58.27 1.56 -40.60
C ILE A 60 57.35 0.82 -39.66
N LYS A 61 56.05 0.80 -39.94
CA LYS A 61 55.08 0.15 -39.05
C LYS A 61 53.77 -0.15 -39.74
N SER A 62 53.20 -1.29 -39.35
CA SER A 62 51.82 -1.68 -39.65
C SER A 62 51.04 -1.73 -38.34
N ILE A 63 49.89 -1.04 -38.28
CA ILE A 63 48.99 -1.04 -37.13
C ILE A 63 47.68 -1.69 -37.54
N VAL A 64 47.24 -2.70 -36.80
CA VAL A 64 45.95 -3.36 -37.03
C VAL A 64 44.86 -2.57 -36.32
N ILE A 65 43.86 -2.13 -37.06
CA ILE A 65 42.67 -1.46 -36.57
C ILE A 65 41.49 -2.44 -36.71
N VAL A 66 40.83 -2.75 -35.60
CA VAL A 66 39.64 -3.61 -35.59
C VAL A 66 38.42 -2.79 -35.23
N VAL A 67 37.51 -2.65 -36.19
CA VAL A 67 36.21 -2.01 -35.98
C VAL A 67 35.18 -3.11 -35.74
N ASN A 68 34.78 -3.28 -34.48
CA ASN A 68 33.84 -4.31 -34.05
C ASN A 68 32.41 -4.04 -34.57
N TYR A 69 31.65 -5.11 -34.75
CA TYR A 69 30.25 -5.00 -35.13
C TYR A 69 29.44 -4.35 -34.00
N PRO A 70 28.51 -3.43 -34.31
CA PRO A 70 27.67 -2.84 -33.27
C PRO A 70 26.76 -3.90 -32.63
N PHE A 71 26.73 -3.91 -31.30
CA PHE A 71 26.02 -4.91 -30.50
C PHE A 71 24.51 -5.05 -30.83
N TYR A 72 23.87 -3.97 -31.29
CA TYR A 72 22.44 -3.97 -31.65
C TYR A 72 22.14 -4.67 -32.97
N LYS A 73 23.14 -4.93 -33.82
CA LYS A 73 22.99 -5.68 -35.08
C LYS A 73 23.27 -7.17 -34.90
N GLU A 74 23.63 -7.63 -33.70
CA GLU A 74 23.78 -9.06 -33.42
C GLU A 74 22.42 -9.77 -33.51
N ARG A 75 22.40 -10.97 -34.10
CA ARG A 75 21.16 -11.77 -34.30
C ARG A 75 20.38 -12.01 -32.99
N ASN A 76 21.06 -12.03 -31.85
CA ASN A 76 20.48 -12.33 -30.54
C ASN A 76 19.97 -11.08 -29.80
N PHE A 77 20.27 -9.87 -30.28
CA PHE A 77 19.91 -8.63 -29.59
C PHE A 77 18.41 -8.49 -29.36
N GLY A 78 17.60 -8.81 -30.38
CA GLY A 78 16.14 -8.77 -30.27
C GLY A 78 15.57 -9.72 -29.20
N PHE A 79 16.19 -10.89 -29.00
CA PHE A 79 15.79 -11.84 -27.96
C PHE A 79 16.05 -11.28 -26.55
N TYR A 80 17.24 -10.73 -26.30
CA TYR A 80 17.55 -10.11 -25.01
C TYR A 80 16.67 -8.90 -24.73
N LEU A 81 16.39 -8.08 -25.75
CA LEU A 81 15.49 -6.94 -25.61
C LEU A 81 14.07 -7.37 -25.21
N ALA A 82 13.53 -8.40 -25.86
CA ALA A 82 12.21 -8.95 -25.53
C ALA A 82 12.17 -9.50 -24.10
N LEU A 83 13.24 -10.18 -23.67
CA LEU A 83 13.35 -10.72 -22.31
C LEU A 83 13.40 -9.59 -21.26
N CYS A 84 14.15 -8.52 -21.53
CA CYS A 84 14.17 -7.34 -20.67
C CYS A 84 12.79 -6.68 -20.54
N ILE A 85 12.06 -6.52 -21.65
CA ILE A 85 10.71 -5.93 -21.64
C ILE A 85 9.75 -6.83 -20.83
N LEU A 86 9.82 -8.14 -21.03
CA LEU A 86 8.99 -9.10 -20.29
C LEU A 86 9.30 -9.05 -18.78
N PHE A 87 10.58 -8.98 -18.41
CA PHE A 87 11.00 -8.89 -17.02
C PHE A 87 10.50 -7.60 -16.35
N VAL A 88 10.63 -6.45 -17.02
CA VAL A 88 10.12 -5.17 -16.52
C VAL A 88 8.59 -5.20 -16.41
N GLY A 89 7.89 -5.77 -17.39
CA GLY A 89 6.44 -5.92 -17.35
C GLY A 89 5.97 -6.80 -16.18
N LEU A 90 6.69 -7.90 -15.90
CA LEU A 90 6.42 -8.79 -14.78
C LEU A 90 6.63 -8.07 -13.44
N LEU A 91 7.77 -7.37 -13.27
CA LEU A 91 8.02 -6.57 -12.07
C LEU A 91 6.95 -5.51 -11.85
N PHE A 92 6.56 -4.78 -12.91
CA PHE A 92 5.50 -3.79 -12.83
C PHE A 92 4.16 -4.42 -12.42
N SER A 93 3.80 -5.56 -13.01
CA SER A 93 2.58 -6.29 -12.67
C SER A 93 2.56 -6.75 -11.21
N LEU A 94 3.69 -7.23 -10.67
CA LEU A 94 3.78 -7.64 -9.27
C LEU A 94 3.63 -6.45 -8.32
N LEU A 95 4.29 -5.33 -8.61
CA LEU A 95 4.16 -4.11 -7.82
C LEU A 95 2.72 -3.58 -7.86
N TRP A 96 2.10 -3.58 -9.04
CA TRP A 96 0.70 -3.17 -9.21
C TRP A 96 -0.25 -4.05 -8.40
N TYR A 97 -0.11 -5.38 -8.51
CA TYR A 97 -0.94 -6.34 -7.80
C TYR A 97 -0.81 -6.20 -6.27
N ASN A 98 0.41 -6.05 -5.76
CA ASN A 98 0.66 -5.83 -4.32
C ASN A 98 0.01 -4.53 -3.82
N ASN A 99 0.09 -3.44 -4.59
CA ASN A 99 -0.59 -2.20 -4.22
C ASN A 99 -2.11 -2.37 -4.22
N LEU A 100 -2.68 -3.05 -5.22
CA LEU A 100 -4.11 -3.31 -5.27
C LEU A 100 -4.61 -4.10 -4.05
N LEU A 101 -3.86 -5.12 -3.63
CA LEU A 101 -4.20 -5.88 -2.42
C LEU A 101 -4.17 -5.00 -1.16
N ARG A 102 -3.16 -4.13 -1.02
CA ARG A 102 -3.07 -3.18 0.09
C ARG A 102 -4.25 -2.21 0.15
N PHE A 103 -4.69 -1.71 -1.00
CA PHE A 103 -5.88 -0.85 -1.04
C PHE A 103 -7.13 -1.59 -0.56
N LYS A 104 -7.31 -2.85 -0.98
CA LYS A 104 -8.44 -3.68 -0.53
C LYS A 104 -8.40 -3.95 0.98
N THR A 105 -7.23 -4.24 1.56
CA THR A 105 -7.11 -4.48 3.00
C THR A 105 -7.43 -3.22 3.81
N ILE A 106 -6.96 -2.05 3.37
CA ILE A 106 -7.24 -0.78 4.04
C ILE A 106 -8.74 -0.46 4.01
N GLU A 107 -9.40 -0.71 2.87
CA GLU A 107 -10.84 -0.47 2.75
C GLU A 107 -11.66 -1.41 3.64
N MET A 108 -11.27 -2.68 3.72
CA MET A 108 -11.88 -3.65 4.63
C MET A 108 -11.68 -3.25 6.10
N GLU A 109 -10.48 -2.81 6.47
CA GLU A 109 -10.19 -2.34 7.82
C GLU A 109 -11.03 -1.10 8.16
N ARG A 110 -11.15 -0.14 7.24
CA ARG A 110 -11.96 1.07 7.41
C ARG A 110 -13.43 0.74 7.62
N SER A 111 -14.00 -0.11 6.76
CA SER A 111 -15.39 -0.57 6.90
C SER A 111 -15.60 -1.31 8.22
N SER A 112 -14.64 -2.13 8.65
CA SER A 112 -14.71 -2.81 9.95
C SER A 112 -14.69 -1.84 11.13
N TRP A 113 -13.89 -0.77 11.04
CA TRP A 113 -13.81 0.28 12.05
C TRP A 113 -15.09 1.09 12.12
N GLU A 114 -15.63 1.49 10.97
CA GLU A 114 -16.88 2.23 10.88
C GLU A 114 -18.04 1.41 11.45
N ASN A 115 -18.13 0.13 11.11
CA ASN A 115 -19.13 -0.77 11.70
C ASN A 115 -19.00 -0.88 13.22
N LYS A 116 -17.78 -1.02 13.75
CA LYS A 116 -17.55 -1.04 15.21
C LYS A 116 -17.93 0.30 15.86
N TYR A 117 -17.61 1.41 15.22
CA TYR A 117 -17.91 2.74 15.70
C TYR A 117 -19.42 3.01 15.74
N LEU A 118 -20.12 2.75 14.64
CA LEU A 118 -21.58 2.84 14.55
C LEU A 118 -22.26 1.90 15.56
N LYS A 119 -21.73 0.69 15.75
CA LYS A 119 -22.22 -0.23 16.77
C LYS A 119 -22.06 0.34 18.17
N ASN A 120 -20.91 0.92 18.50
CA ASN A 120 -20.71 1.60 19.79
C ASN A 120 -21.66 2.80 19.95
N GLN A 121 -21.87 3.60 18.92
CA GLN A 121 -22.84 4.71 18.97
C GLN A 121 -24.28 4.21 19.17
N MET A 122 -24.68 3.15 18.49
CA MET A 122 -26.01 2.55 18.65
C MET A 122 -26.20 1.96 20.05
N LEU A 123 -25.16 1.32 20.61
CA LEU A 123 -25.18 0.85 22.00
C LEU A 123 -25.31 2.02 22.98
N GLN A 124 -24.60 3.12 22.73
CA GLN A 124 -24.71 4.34 23.53
C GLN A 124 -26.07 5.01 23.40
N SER A 125 -26.73 4.99 22.23
CA SER A 125 -28.05 5.60 22.05
C SER A 125 -29.17 4.79 22.69
N GLN A 126 -29.00 3.47 22.82
CA GLN A 126 -29.91 2.62 23.58
C GLN A 126 -29.85 2.89 25.09
N LEU A 127 -28.73 3.42 25.59
CA LEU A 127 -28.64 3.95 26.94
C LEU A 127 -29.10 5.40 26.91
N ASN A 128 -30.24 5.73 27.52
CA ASN A 128 -30.64 7.13 27.63
C ASN A 128 -29.62 7.88 28.54
N PRO A 129 -28.76 8.77 28.02
CA PRO A 129 -27.70 9.38 28.84
C PRO A 129 -28.29 10.26 29.94
N HIS A 130 -29.41 10.92 29.64
CA HIS A 130 -30.16 11.72 30.61
C HIS A 130 -30.68 10.86 31.76
N PHE A 131 -31.13 9.63 31.48
CA PHE A 131 -31.51 8.69 32.53
C PHE A 131 -30.33 8.39 33.46
N ILE A 132 -29.15 8.06 32.92
CA ILE A 132 -27.96 7.77 33.74
C ILE A 132 -27.59 8.98 34.61
N PHE A 133 -27.62 10.20 34.06
CA PHE A 133 -27.37 11.41 34.85
C PHE A 133 -28.40 11.59 35.96
N ASN A 134 -29.70 11.40 35.67
CA ASN A 134 -30.76 11.48 36.69
C ASN A 134 -30.55 10.48 37.82
N VAL A 135 -30.17 9.24 37.47
CA VAL A 135 -29.88 8.21 38.45
C VAL A 135 -28.73 8.64 39.36
N LEU A 136 -27.61 9.09 38.77
CA LEU A 136 -26.42 9.49 39.51
C LEU A 136 -26.72 10.68 40.44
N THR A 137 -27.49 11.66 39.98
CA THR A 137 -27.94 12.78 40.81
C THR A 137 -28.84 12.32 41.96
N SER A 138 -29.74 11.36 41.73
CA SER A 138 -30.57 10.79 42.79
C SER A 138 -29.75 10.04 43.84
N ILE A 139 -28.76 9.25 43.40
CA ILE A 139 -27.81 8.58 44.30
C ILE A 139 -27.01 9.59 45.11
N GLN A 140 -26.50 10.64 44.47
CA GLN A 140 -25.78 11.72 45.16
C GLN A 140 -26.66 12.36 46.25
N ASN A 141 -27.93 12.63 45.96
CA ASN A 141 -28.87 13.18 46.94
C ASN A 141 -29.13 12.24 48.12
N LEU A 142 -29.22 10.92 47.89
CA LEU A 142 -29.38 9.93 48.97
C LEU A 142 -28.14 9.90 49.86
N ILE A 143 -26.95 9.95 49.27
CA ILE A 143 -25.67 10.04 50.02
C ILE A 143 -25.63 11.33 50.84
N SER A 144 -26.00 12.47 50.26
CA SER A 144 -26.04 13.77 50.96
C SER A 144 -27.06 13.82 52.10
N LYS A 145 -28.11 12.97 52.06
CA LYS A 145 -29.09 12.81 53.14
C LYS A 145 -28.72 11.73 54.15
N GLU A 146 -27.50 11.17 54.06
CA GLU A 146 -27.00 10.06 54.89
C GLU A 146 -27.84 8.77 54.78
N ASP A 147 -28.68 8.64 53.74
CA ASP A 147 -29.49 7.45 53.45
C ASP A 147 -28.66 6.43 52.66
N THR A 148 -27.62 5.92 53.32
CA THR A 148 -26.63 5.01 52.75
C THR A 148 -27.24 3.67 52.31
N ILE A 149 -28.30 3.21 52.98
CA ILE A 149 -28.99 1.96 52.64
C ILE A 149 -29.68 2.08 51.28
N ASN A 150 -30.47 3.13 51.08
CA ASN A 150 -31.14 3.34 49.79
C ASN A 150 -30.13 3.71 48.69
N ALA A 151 -29.09 4.48 48.99
CA ALA A 151 -28.03 4.78 48.02
C ALA A 151 -27.37 3.49 47.48
N ASN A 152 -26.98 2.56 48.37
CA ASN A 152 -26.40 1.27 47.97
C ASN A 152 -27.37 0.41 47.16
N LYS A 153 -28.65 0.40 47.53
CA LYS A 153 -29.70 -0.32 46.78
C LYS A 153 -29.85 0.23 45.35
N HIS A 154 -29.82 1.56 45.20
CA HIS A 154 -29.89 2.21 43.87
C HIS A 154 -28.65 1.90 43.01
N ILE A 155 -27.45 1.92 43.59
CA ILE A 155 -26.21 1.55 42.88
C ILE A 155 -26.27 0.10 42.41
N PHE A 156 -26.69 -0.82 43.27
CA PHE A 156 -26.82 -2.24 42.91
C PHE A 156 -27.83 -2.45 41.78
N ASN A 157 -29.01 -1.84 41.87
CA ASN A 157 -30.04 -1.96 40.84
C ASN A 157 -29.62 -1.30 39.52
N LEU A 158 -28.95 -0.15 39.55
CA LEU A 158 -28.36 0.48 38.37
C LEU A 158 -27.34 -0.46 37.71
N SER A 159 -26.46 -1.09 38.50
CA SER A 159 -25.46 -2.01 37.98
C SER A 159 -26.07 -3.23 37.29
N ARG A 160 -27.16 -3.79 37.86
CA ARG A 160 -27.92 -4.91 37.27
C ARG A 160 -28.62 -4.49 35.99
N LEU A 161 -29.27 -3.32 35.99
CA LEU A 161 -29.97 -2.78 34.83
C LEU A 161 -28.98 -2.53 33.68
N MET A 162 -27.86 -1.85 33.95
CA MET A 162 -26.81 -1.61 32.96
C MET A 162 -26.22 -2.91 32.41
N ARG A 163 -25.97 -3.91 33.27
CA ARG A 163 -25.50 -5.22 32.82
C ARG A 163 -26.52 -5.91 31.92
N ARG A 164 -27.81 -5.88 32.25
CA ARG A 164 -28.88 -6.47 31.42
C ARG A 164 -29.09 -5.71 30.10
N PHE A 165 -29.00 -4.39 30.10
CA PHE A 165 -29.01 -3.58 28.87
C PHE A 165 -27.84 -3.95 27.97
N LEU A 166 -26.62 -3.98 28.51
CA LEU A 166 -25.45 -4.38 27.74
C LEU A 166 -25.56 -5.84 27.27
N ASP A 167 -25.99 -6.77 28.12
CA ASP A 167 -26.15 -8.18 27.77
C ASP A 167 -27.23 -8.40 26.70
N SER A 168 -28.35 -7.67 26.72
CA SER A 168 -29.39 -7.79 25.69
C SER A 168 -28.92 -7.24 24.34
N SER A 169 -28.21 -6.10 24.35
CA SER A 169 -27.63 -5.52 23.13
C SER A 169 -26.42 -6.30 22.60
N ILE A 170 -25.69 -7.00 23.47
CA ILE A 170 -24.54 -7.86 23.14
C ILE A 170 -24.99 -9.28 22.76
N LYS A 171 -26.01 -9.87 23.41
CA LYS A 171 -26.53 -11.23 23.08
C LYS A 171 -27.24 -11.28 21.74
N SER A 172 -27.78 -10.16 21.24
CA SER A 172 -28.16 -10.07 19.81
C SER A 172 -26.98 -10.32 18.86
N ASN A 173 -25.74 -10.38 19.37
CA ASN A 173 -24.50 -10.57 18.61
C ASN A 173 -23.61 -11.75 19.07
N ILE A 174 -23.83 -12.42 20.20
CA ILE A 174 -22.98 -13.56 20.64
C ILE A 174 -23.47 -14.92 20.10
N THR A 175 -24.73 -15.03 19.67
CA THR A 175 -25.23 -16.19 18.90
C THR A 175 -24.82 -16.08 17.42
N SER A 176 -23.58 -15.67 17.14
CA SER A 176 -23.03 -15.56 15.79
C SER A 176 -22.44 -16.87 15.25
N ASN A 177 -22.81 -18.02 15.83
CA ASN A 177 -22.29 -19.34 15.45
C ASN A 177 -23.36 -20.39 15.11
N MET A 178 -24.65 -20.07 15.14
CA MET A 178 -25.71 -20.99 14.69
C MET A 178 -26.93 -20.23 14.19
N GLY A 179 -27.03 -20.03 12.86
CA GLY A 179 -28.24 -20.01 12.02
C GLY A 179 -29.47 -19.13 12.35
N GLU A 180 -29.62 -18.57 13.54
CA GLU A 180 -30.74 -17.74 13.97
C GLU A 180 -30.23 -16.34 14.32
N ASP A 181 -29.89 -15.58 13.28
CA ASP A 181 -29.32 -14.25 13.40
C ASP A 181 -30.32 -13.27 14.05
N HIS A 182 -29.95 -12.72 15.21
CA HIS A 182 -30.55 -11.53 15.84
C HIS A 182 -31.97 -11.66 16.41
N LEU A 183 -32.38 -12.83 16.88
CA LEU A 183 -33.66 -12.96 17.57
C LEU A 183 -33.51 -12.82 19.10
N ILE A 184 -34.34 -11.95 19.70
CA ILE A 184 -34.41 -11.71 21.14
C ILE A 184 -35.69 -12.36 21.67
N LEU A 185 -35.59 -13.13 22.76
CA LEU A 185 -36.76 -13.66 23.46
C LEU A 185 -37.59 -12.52 24.05
N LEU A 186 -38.89 -12.54 23.83
CA LEU A 186 -39.83 -11.56 24.37
C LEU A 186 -39.79 -11.49 25.91
N SER A 187 -39.62 -12.62 26.58
CA SER A 187 -39.45 -12.69 28.04
C SER A 187 -38.27 -11.86 28.56
N ASN A 188 -37.13 -11.84 27.85
CA ASN A 188 -35.95 -11.06 28.25
C ASN A 188 -36.20 -9.55 28.13
N GLU A 189 -36.92 -9.13 27.07
CA GLU A 189 -37.25 -7.72 26.88
C GLU A 189 -38.27 -7.25 27.92
N ILE A 190 -39.26 -8.10 28.24
CA ILE A 190 -40.21 -7.84 29.33
C ILE A 190 -39.46 -7.72 30.67
N GLU A 191 -38.52 -8.61 30.98
CA GLU A 191 -37.69 -8.50 32.20
C GLU A 191 -36.94 -7.17 32.25
N LEU A 192 -36.34 -6.76 31.12
CA LEU A 192 -35.61 -5.49 31.02
C LEU A 192 -36.53 -4.28 31.25
N ILE A 193 -37.72 -4.27 30.63
CA ILE A 193 -38.73 -3.22 30.82
C ILE A 193 -39.19 -3.17 32.27
N LYS A 194 -39.47 -4.33 32.89
CA LYS A 194 -39.84 -4.40 34.31
C LYS A 194 -38.76 -3.81 35.20
N MET A 195 -37.50 -4.22 35.01
CA MET A 195 -36.37 -3.68 35.76
C MET A 195 -36.20 -2.17 35.56
N TYR A 196 -36.44 -1.66 34.36
CA TYR A 196 -36.39 -0.22 34.06
C TYR A 196 -37.50 0.55 34.79
N VAL A 197 -38.75 0.08 34.71
CA VAL A 197 -39.90 0.72 35.35
C VAL A 197 -39.78 0.67 36.89
N GLU A 198 -39.36 -0.47 37.45
CA GLU A 198 -39.05 -0.59 38.88
C GLU A 198 -37.96 0.40 39.30
N PHE A 199 -36.96 0.62 38.44
CA PHE A 199 -35.91 1.58 38.70
C PHE A 199 -36.41 3.04 38.68
N GLU A 200 -37.23 3.41 37.70
CA GLU A 200 -37.90 4.71 37.63
C GLU A 200 -38.82 4.93 38.84
N GLN A 201 -39.53 3.90 39.28
CA GLN A 201 -40.42 3.99 40.45
C GLN A 201 -39.63 4.22 41.75
N LEU A 202 -38.43 3.66 41.88
CA LEU A 202 -37.52 3.97 42.99
C LEU A 202 -37.05 5.43 43.00
N GLN A 203 -36.87 6.05 41.83
CA GLN A 203 -36.50 7.47 41.74
C GLN A 203 -37.67 8.40 42.07
N TYR A 204 -38.90 8.00 41.71
CA TYR A 204 -40.10 8.78 41.88
C TYR A 204 -41.07 8.10 42.85
N LYS A 205 -40.61 7.82 44.07
CA LYS A 205 -41.43 7.21 45.14
C LYS A 205 -42.84 7.82 45.16
N ASP A 206 -43.83 6.95 45.05
CA ASP A 206 -45.27 7.23 45.14
C ASP A 206 -45.83 8.19 44.07
N LYS A 207 -45.10 8.46 42.98
CA LYS A 207 -45.61 9.31 41.89
C LYS A 207 -46.39 8.55 40.82
N PHE A 208 -46.15 7.24 40.69
CA PHE A 208 -46.86 6.42 39.72
C PHE A 208 -46.85 4.94 40.14
N ASP A 209 -47.88 4.22 39.70
CA ASP A 209 -47.99 2.77 39.76
C ASP A 209 -48.04 2.22 38.33
N TYR A 210 -47.53 1.00 38.14
CA TYR A 210 -47.62 0.30 36.86
C TYR A 210 -48.22 -1.09 37.04
N LYS A 211 -48.97 -1.54 36.03
CA LYS A 211 -49.42 -2.93 35.87
C LYS A 211 -49.19 -3.34 34.43
N GLY A 212 -48.50 -4.46 34.23
CA GLY A 212 -48.39 -5.10 32.91
C GLY A 212 -49.54 -6.08 32.71
N TYR A 213 -50.22 -5.99 31.57
CA TYR A 213 -51.24 -6.95 31.16
C TYR A 213 -50.72 -7.71 29.95
N PHE A 214 -50.77 -9.04 30.03
CA PHE A 214 -50.43 -9.93 28.92
C PHE A 214 -51.64 -10.80 28.65
N GLU A 215 -51.88 -11.09 27.37
CA GLU A 215 -52.95 -11.99 26.97
C GLU A 215 -52.46 -13.44 27.15
N ASP A 216 -53.24 -14.28 27.84
CA ASP A 216 -52.84 -15.66 28.21
C ASP A 216 -52.53 -16.55 26.99
N SER A 217 -52.97 -16.15 25.79
CA SER A 217 -52.67 -16.82 24.53
C SER A 217 -51.24 -16.61 24.01
N ILE A 218 -50.45 -15.73 24.65
CA ILE A 218 -49.11 -15.35 24.20
C ILE A 218 -48.07 -16.04 25.09
N ASP A 219 -47.42 -17.07 24.56
CA ASP A 219 -46.27 -17.68 25.22
C ASP A 219 -45.01 -16.83 25.01
N VAL A 220 -44.71 -16.00 26.00
CA VAL A 220 -43.55 -15.09 25.99
C VAL A 220 -42.20 -15.82 26.08
N GLU A 221 -42.17 -17.11 26.42
CA GLU A 221 -40.95 -17.92 26.47
C GLU A 221 -40.57 -18.48 25.09
N ASP A 222 -41.54 -18.62 24.18
CA ASP A 222 -41.31 -19.16 22.83
C ASP A 222 -41.22 -18.07 21.74
N ILE A 223 -41.64 -16.84 22.03
CA ILE A 223 -41.63 -15.75 21.05
C ILE A 223 -40.25 -15.10 20.96
N LYS A 224 -39.72 -15.15 19.74
CA LYS A 224 -38.43 -14.58 19.32
C LYS A 224 -38.66 -13.50 18.25
N PHE A 225 -38.11 -12.30 18.43
CA PHE A 225 -38.29 -11.18 17.48
C PHE A 225 -36.99 -10.41 17.22
N ARG A 226 -36.94 -9.68 16.09
CA ARG A 226 -35.81 -8.81 15.72
C ARG A 226 -36.15 -7.36 16.11
N ARG A 227 -35.22 -6.70 16.81
CA ARG A 227 -35.32 -5.30 17.25
C ARG A 227 -35.10 -4.32 16.09
#